data_AF-X6HD43-F1
#
_entry.id   AF-X6HD43-F1
#
_cell.length_a   1.000
_cell.length_b   1.000
_cell.length_c   1.000
_cell.angle_alpha   90.00
_cell.angle_beta   90.00
_cell.angle_gamma   90.00
#
_symmetry.space_group_name_H-M   'P 1'
#
loop_
_entity.id
_entity.type
_entity.pdbx_description
1 polymer ?
#
loop_
_entity_poly.entity_id
_entity_poly.type
_entity_poly.pdbx_seq_one_letter_code
_entity_poly.pdbx_strand_id
1 'polypeptide(L)'
;MTQSAIAKNAQSALDAANQAVADAKAALDALNAKAADPNTPPEDVPTQADLDAAQAALDDATQDAAAAQTAATAAAANVPSIDAALAQMANKPVDPEVTDWANSVLADKIDQVAAKLAPAAP
;
A
#
# COMPACT_ATOMS: atom_id res chain seq x y z
N MET A 1 9.30 1.31 -7.53
CA MET A 1 8.06 1.62 -6.79
C MET A 1 8.38 1.71 -5.30
N THR A 2 7.67 2.53 -4.53
CA THR A 2 7.82 2.54 -3.06
C THR A 2 7.05 1.36 -2.45
N GLN A 3 7.42 0.94 -1.23
CA GLN A 3 6.68 -0.13 -0.52
C GLN A 3 5.20 0.22 -0.34
N SER A 4 4.89 1.50 -0.07
CA SER A 4 3.51 1.99 -0.01
C SER A 4 2.77 1.90 -1.35
N ALA A 5 3.46 2.10 -2.48
CA ALA A 5 2.85 1.93 -3.81
C ALA A 5 2.56 0.44 -4.10
N ILE A 6 3.45 -0.46 -3.68
CA ILE A 6 3.23 -1.91 -3.79
C ILE A 6 2.02 -2.34 -2.96
N ALA A 7 1.93 -1.88 -1.70
CA ALA A 7 0.79 -2.17 -0.83
C ALA A 7 -0.54 -1.65 -1.41
N LYS A 8 -0.56 -0.43 -1.98
CA LYS A 8 -1.73 0.10 -2.68
C LYS A 8 -2.14 -0.76 -3.88
N ASN A 9 -1.18 -1.13 -4.73
CA ASN A 9 -1.49 -1.97 -5.88
C ASN A 9 -2.02 -3.34 -5.47
N ALA A 10 -1.48 -3.93 -4.40
CA ALA A 10 -1.95 -5.21 -3.87
C ALA A 10 -3.38 -5.08 -3.28
N GLN A 11 -3.69 -3.98 -2.60
CA GLN A 11 -5.05 -3.70 -2.15
C GLN A 11 -6.03 -3.55 -3.32
N SER A 12 -5.67 -2.81 -4.38
CA SER A 12 -6.52 -2.69 -5.57
C SER A 12 -6.72 -4.04 -6.27
N ALA A 13 -5.72 -4.92 -6.28
CA ALA A 13 -5.87 -6.28 -6.81
C ALA A 13 -6.83 -7.12 -5.96
N LEU A 14 -6.76 -7.01 -4.63
CA LEU A 14 -7.73 -7.64 -3.72
C LEU A 14 -9.15 -7.12 -3.94
N ASP A 15 -9.33 -5.81 -4.09
CA ASP A 15 -10.65 -5.23 -4.36
C ASP A 15 -11.23 -5.74 -5.68
N ALA A 16 -10.40 -5.86 -6.73
CA ALA A 16 -10.81 -6.44 -8.01
C ALA A 16 -11.18 -7.92 -7.91
N ALA A 17 -10.40 -8.72 -7.16
CA ALA A 17 -10.70 -10.14 -6.95
C ALA A 17 -12.01 -10.34 -6.15
N ASN A 18 -12.25 -9.52 -5.14
CA ASN A 18 -13.52 -9.53 -4.39
C ASN A 18 -14.71 -9.15 -5.28
N GLN A 19 -14.54 -8.19 -6.20
CA GLN A 19 -15.57 -7.87 -7.19
C GLN A 19 -15.84 -9.05 -8.12
N ALA A 20 -14.80 -9.76 -8.57
CA ALA A 20 -14.96 -10.96 -9.40
C ALA A 20 -15.75 -12.06 -8.68
N VAL A 21 -15.55 -12.25 -7.38
CA VAL A 21 -16.38 -13.18 -6.56
C VAL A 21 -17.84 -12.75 -6.54
N ALA A 22 -18.10 -11.45 -6.33
CA ALA A 22 -19.47 -10.92 -6.32
C ALA A 22 -20.15 -11.11 -7.68
N ASP A 23 -19.45 -10.85 -8.77
CA ASP A 23 -19.94 -11.00 -10.13
C ASP A 23 -20.21 -12.47 -10.47
N ALA A 24 -19.29 -13.38 -10.14
CA ALA A 24 -19.45 -14.82 -10.34
C ALA A 24 -20.64 -15.37 -9.54
N LYS A 25 -20.79 -14.92 -8.28
CA LYS A 25 -21.95 -15.28 -7.46
C LYS A 25 -23.25 -14.77 -8.07
N ALA A 26 -23.29 -13.53 -8.53
CA ALA A 26 -24.48 -12.97 -9.17
C ALA A 26 -24.85 -13.72 -10.46
N ALA A 27 -23.86 -14.15 -11.25
CA ALA A 27 -24.07 -14.97 -12.44
C ALA A 27 -24.68 -16.34 -12.09
N LEU A 28 -24.13 -17.03 -11.09
CA LEU A 28 -24.67 -18.31 -10.63
C LEU A 28 -26.09 -18.16 -10.06
N ASP A 29 -26.35 -17.12 -9.26
CA ASP A 29 -27.68 -16.83 -8.72
C ASP A 29 -28.69 -16.56 -9.85
N ALA A 30 -28.27 -15.86 -10.92
CA ALA A 30 -29.11 -15.60 -12.09
C ALA A 30 -29.44 -16.88 -12.88
N LEU A 31 -28.48 -17.80 -13.04
CA LEU A 31 -28.73 -19.09 -13.68
C LEU A 31 -29.68 -19.95 -12.84
N ASN A 32 -29.48 -20.00 -11.52
CA ASN A 32 -30.38 -20.71 -10.60
C ASN A 32 -31.80 -20.13 -10.63
N ALA A 33 -31.95 -18.81 -10.71
CA ALA A 33 -33.25 -18.17 -10.85
C ALA A 33 -33.96 -18.58 -12.15
N LYS A 34 -33.24 -18.61 -13.29
CA LYS A 34 -33.79 -19.10 -14.57
C LYS A 34 -34.22 -20.56 -14.50
N ALA A 35 -33.41 -21.41 -13.86
CA ALA A 35 -33.71 -22.84 -13.69
C ALA A 35 -34.96 -23.08 -12.83
N ALA A 36 -35.22 -22.21 -11.85
CA ALA A 36 -36.36 -22.33 -10.93
C ALA A 36 -37.64 -21.66 -11.45
N ASP A 37 -37.56 -20.78 -12.46
CA ASP A 37 -38.73 -20.08 -13.00
C ASP A 37 -39.50 -20.97 -13.98
N PRO A 38 -40.76 -21.35 -13.67
CA PRO A 38 -41.58 -22.19 -14.54
C PRO A 38 -42.01 -21.50 -15.85
N ASN A 39 -41.81 -20.19 -15.99
CA ASN A 39 -42.11 -19.43 -17.21
C ASN A 39 -40.89 -19.29 -18.15
N THR A 40 -39.70 -19.73 -17.73
CA THR A 40 -38.51 -19.74 -18.60
C THR A 40 -38.79 -20.67 -19.79
N PRO A 41 -38.62 -20.21 -21.05
CA PRO A 41 -38.73 -21.08 -22.22
C PRO A 41 -37.79 -22.28 -22.10
N PRO A 42 -38.19 -23.50 -22.51
CA PRO A 42 -37.37 -24.70 -22.36
C PRO A 42 -35.96 -24.59 -22.97
N GLU A 43 -35.82 -23.83 -24.05
CA GLU A 43 -34.55 -23.55 -24.72
C GLU A 43 -33.63 -22.58 -23.95
N ASP A 44 -34.17 -21.83 -23.00
CA ASP A 44 -33.47 -20.84 -22.17
C ASP A 44 -33.21 -21.34 -20.74
N VAL A 45 -33.72 -22.53 -20.39
CA VAL A 45 -33.42 -23.16 -19.10
C VAL A 45 -31.95 -23.58 -19.11
N PRO A 46 -31.12 -23.07 -18.19
CA PRO A 46 -29.72 -23.43 -18.14
C PRO A 46 -29.56 -24.92 -17.87
N THR A 47 -28.58 -25.52 -18.53
CA THR A 47 -28.25 -26.93 -18.34
C THR A 47 -27.51 -27.13 -17.01
N GLN A 48 -27.45 -28.37 -16.53
CA GLN A 48 -26.62 -28.69 -15.36
C GLN A 48 -25.14 -28.33 -15.62
N ALA A 49 -24.66 -28.50 -16.85
CA ALA A 49 -23.29 -28.14 -17.21
C ALA A 49 -23.04 -26.62 -17.09
N ASP A 50 -24.03 -25.78 -17.40
CA ASP A 50 -23.93 -24.32 -17.23
C ASP A 50 -23.84 -23.94 -15.74
N LEU A 51 -24.63 -24.60 -14.89
CA LEU A 51 -24.59 -24.40 -13.44
C LEU A 51 -23.26 -24.86 -12.83
N ASP A 52 -22.77 -26.03 -13.24
CA ASP A 52 -21.49 -26.57 -12.79
C ASP A 52 -20.33 -25.66 -13.22
N ALA A 53 -20.37 -25.13 -14.45
CA ALA A 53 -19.37 -24.19 -14.95
C ALA A 53 -19.40 -22.85 -14.17
N ALA A 54 -20.59 -22.33 -13.86
CA ALA A 54 -20.71 -21.11 -13.06
C ALA A 54 -20.26 -21.31 -11.60
N GLN A 55 -20.52 -22.50 -11.03
CA GLN A 55 -20.00 -22.85 -9.70
C GLN A 55 -18.48 -22.96 -9.71
N ALA A 56 -17.89 -23.60 -10.71
CA ALA A 56 -16.43 -23.67 -10.86
C ALA A 56 -15.81 -22.27 -10.98
N ALA A 57 -16.43 -21.37 -11.76
CA ALA A 57 -15.99 -19.98 -11.86
C ALA A 57 -16.06 -19.22 -10.52
N LEU A 58 -17.08 -19.48 -9.70
CA LEU A 58 -17.19 -18.91 -8.36
C LEU A 58 -16.09 -19.45 -7.43
N ASP A 59 -15.81 -20.75 -7.50
CA ASP A 59 -14.76 -21.39 -6.71
C ASP A 59 -13.37 -20.84 -7.07
N ASP A 60 -13.08 -20.71 -8.37
CA ASP A 60 -11.84 -20.11 -8.89
C ASP A 60 -11.70 -18.66 -8.43
N ALA A 61 -12.75 -17.83 -8.58
CA ALA A 61 -12.73 -16.44 -8.14
C ALA A 61 -12.49 -16.33 -6.62
N THR A 62 -13.05 -17.25 -5.83
CA THR A 62 -12.88 -17.30 -4.38
C THR A 62 -11.44 -17.65 -4.01
N GLN A 63 -10.83 -18.59 -4.73
CA GLN A 63 -9.42 -18.94 -4.57
C GLN A 63 -8.50 -17.75 -4.93
N ASP A 64 -8.79 -17.05 -6.02
CA ASP A 64 -8.05 -15.87 -6.44
C ASP A 64 -8.16 -14.72 -5.42
N ALA A 65 -9.35 -14.50 -4.85
CA ALA A 65 -9.54 -13.52 -3.77
C ALA A 65 -8.72 -13.87 -2.52
N ALA A 66 -8.65 -15.14 -2.14
CA ALA A 66 -7.81 -15.59 -1.02
C ALA A 66 -6.31 -15.38 -1.29
N ALA A 67 -5.85 -15.64 -2.52
CA ALA A 67 -4.48 -15.39 -2.94
C ALA A 67 -4.16 -13.89 -2.93
N ALA A 68 -5.06 -13.06 -3.47
CA ALA A 68 -4.93 -11.61 -3.47
C ALA A 68 -4.91 -11.04 -2.05
N GLN A 69 -5.72 -11.58 -1.13
CA GLN A 69 -5.72 -11.19 0.28
C GLN A 69 -4.37 -11.50 0.95
N THR A 70 -3.82 -12.68 0.67
CA THR A 70 -2.48 -13.07 1.16
C THR A 70 -1.41 -12.11 0.64
N ALA A 71 -1.45 -11.76 -0.64
CA ALA A 71 -0.52 -10.82 -1.26
C ALA A 71 -0.66 -9.40 -0.68
N ALA A 72 -1.89 -8.91 -0.49
CA ALA A 72 -2.17 -7.61 0.11
C ALA A 72 -1.64 -7.51 1.55
N THR A 73 -1.88 -8.54 2.37
CA THR A 73 -1.36 -8.62 3.75
C THR A 73 0.17 -8.62 3.76
N ALA A 74 0.81 -9.40 2.89
CA ALA A 74 2.26 -9.43 2.79
C ALA A 74 2.84 -8.09 2.33
N ALA A 75 2.20 -7.41 1.37
CA ALA A 75 2.63 -6.11 0.90
C ALA A 75 2.49 -5.03 1.99
N ALA A 76 1.40 -5.04 2.75
CA ALA A 76 1.17 -4.13 3.86
C ALA A 76 2.21 -4.29 4.98
N ALA A 77 2.59 -5.53 5.31
CA ALA A 77 3.62 -5.81 6.32
C ALA A 77 5.01 -5.25 5.96
N ASN A 78 5.26 -5.01 4.66
CA ASN A 78 6.53 -4.48 4.18
C ASN A 78 6.56 -2.94 4.06
N VAL A 79 5.50 -2.24 4.45
CA VAL A 79 5.48 -0.78 4.51
C VAL A 79 6.21 -0.33 5.77
N PRO A 80 7.31 0.45 5.66
CA PRO A 80 8.03 0.95 6.84
C PRO A 80 7.10 1.71 7.78
N SER A 81 7.21 1.45 9.09
CA SER A 81 6.48 2.22 10.09
C SER A 81 6.97 3.67 10.12
N ILE A 82 6.09 4.58 10.57
CA ILE A 82 6.44 5.98 10.80
C ILE A 82 7.64 6.08 11.77
N ASP A 83 7.70 5.22 12.80
CA ASP A 83 8.82 5.18 13.73
C ASP A 83 10.15 4.79 13.07
N ALA A 84 10.14 3.84 12.13
CA ALA A 84 11.33 3.48 11.38
C ALA A 84 11.81 4.64 10.47
N ALA A 85 10.87 5.36 9.86
CA ALA A 85 11.18 6.55 9.07
C ALA A 85 11.72 7.70 9.94
N LEU A 86 11.13 7.93 11.13
CA LEU A 86 11.63 8.92 12.09
C LEU A 86 13.01 8.54 12.62
N ALA A 87 13.27 7.26 12.92
CA ALA A 87 14.58 6.81 13.39
C ALA A 87 15.68 7.06 12.35
N GLN A 88 15.37 6.87 11.06
CA GLN A 88 16.29 7.20 9.97
C GLN A 88 16.56 8.70 9.83
N MET A 89 15.58 9.55 10.15
CA MET A 89 15.77 11.00 10.19
C MET A 89 16.53 11.45 11.44
N ALA A 90 16.26 10.85 12.59
CA ALA A 90 16.90 11.18 13.86
C ALA A 90 18.41 10.86 13.89
N ASN A 91 18.84 9.86 13.12
CA ASN A 91 20.25 9.47 13.00
C ASN A 91 21.01 10.14 11.84
N LYS A 92 20.45 11.17 11.19
CA LYS A 92 21.22 11.90 10.18
C LYS A 92 22.34 12.72 10.85
N PRO A 93 23.60 12.57 10.43
CA PRO A 93 24.67 13.42 10.92
C PRO A 93 24.35 14.89 10.59
N VAL A 94 24.75 15.80 11.47
CA VAL A 94 24.71 17.24 11.17
C VAL A 94 25.50 17.47 9.88
N ASP A 95 24.94 18.27 8.99
CA ASP A 95 25.57 18.60 7.71
C ASP A 95 26.99 19.16 7.97
N PRO A 96 28.03 18.61 7.32
CA PRO A 96 29.38 19.12 7.43
C PRO A 96 29.46 20.63 7.17
N GLU A 97 28.70 21.18 6.22
CA GLU A 97 28.68 22.61 5.93
C GLU A 97 28.09 23.43 7.08
N VAL A 98 27.08 22.89 7.78
CA VAL A 98 26.51 23.53 8.98
C VAL A 98 27.49 23.49 10.14
N THR A 99 28.25 22.40 10.25
CA THR A 99 29.30 22.25 11.27
C THR A 99 30.45 23.23 11.01
N ASP A 100 30.90 23.34 9.76
CA ASP A 100 31.95 24.26 9.36
C ASP A 100 31.53 25.73 9.51
N TRP A 101 30.28 26.06 9.14
CA TRP A 101 29.70 27.37 9.39
C TRP A 101 29.67 27.71 10.89
N ALA A 102 29.23 26.78 11.73
CA ALA A 102 29.18 26.99 13.17
C ALA A 102 30.58 27.23 13.75
N ASN A 103 31.58 26.49 13.29
CA ASN A 103 32.97 26.66 13.70
C ASN A 103 33.55 28.01 13.26
N SER A 104 33.28 28.44 12.01
CA SER A 104 33.74 29.74 11.50
C SER A 104 33.11 30.91 12.26
N VAL A 105 31.81 30.85 12.55
CA VAL A 105 31.13 31.88 13.34
C VAL A 105 31.67 31.94 14.77
N LEU A 106 32.03 30.80 15.35
CA LEU A 106 32.63 30.74 16.67
C LEU A 106 34.00 31.42 16.70
N ALA A 107 34.84 31.16 15.69
CA ALA A 107 36.15 31.79 15.54
C ALA A 107 36.04 33.32 15.42
N ASP A 108 35.19 33.82 14.52
CA ASP A 108 34.96 35.26 14.34
C ASP A 108 34.50 35.95 15.63
N LYS A 109 33.72 35.23 16.45
CA LYS A 109 33.21 35.77 17.72
C LYS A 109 34.28 35.80 18.81
N ILE A 110 35.18 34.81 18.83
CA ILE A 110 36.36 34.81 19.70
C ILE A 110 37.25 36.00 19.37
N ASP A 111 37.53 36.24 18.09
CA ASP A 111 38.37 37.35 17.64
C ASP A 111 37.75 38.71 18.00
N GLN A 112 36.43 38.86 17.84
CA GLN A 112 35.73 40.08 18.27
C GLN A 112 35.78 40.31 19.79
N VAL A 113 35.72 39.26 20.60
CA VAL A 113 35.83 39.36 22.07
C VAL A 113 37.26 39.68 22.47
N ALA A 114 38.26 39.04 21.84
CA ALA A 114 39.67 39.35 22.07
C ALA A 114 39.98 40.81 21.73
N ALA A 115 39.46 41.34 20.62
CA ALA A 115 39.62 42.73 20.24
C ALA A 115 38.96 43.71 21.23
N LYS A 116 37.84 43.33 21.85
CA LYS A 116 37.16 44.14 22.89
C LYS A 116 37.83 44.06 24.25
N LEU A 117 38.54 42.97 24.55
CA LEU A 117 39.29 42.78 25.78
C LEU A 117 40.75 43.27 25.70
N ALA A 118 41.24 43.53 24.48
CA ALA A 118 42.54 44.16 24.30
C ALA A 118 42.53 45.54 24.98
N PRO A 119 43.46 45.82 25.90
CA PRO A 119 43.52 47.12 26.57
C PRO A 119 43.76 48.21 25.53
N ALA A 120 43.06 49.34 25.66
CA ALA A 120 43.35 50.51 24.85
C ALA A 120 44.83 50.86 25.04
N ALA A 121 45.61 50.76 23.96
CA ALA A 121 47.01 51.15 23.98
C ALA A 121 47.10 52.62 24.48
N PRO A 122 48.06 52.94 25.37
CA PRO A 122 48.27 54.30 25.86
C PRO A 122 48.62 55.29 24.74
#